data_AF-A0A328YLP0-F1
#
_entry.id   AF-A0A328YLP0-F1
#
_cell.length_a   1.000
_cell.length_b   1.000
_cell.length_c   1.000
_cell.angle_alpha   90.00
_cell.angle_beta   90.00
_cell.angle_gamma   90.00
#
_symmetry.space_group_name_H-M   'P 1'
#
loop_
_entity.id
_entity.type
_entity.pdbx_description
1 polymer ?
#
loop_
_entity_poly.entity_id
_entity_poly.type
_entity_poly.pdbx_seq_one_letter_code
_entity_poly.pdbx_strand_id
1 'polypeptide(L)'
;MDEQQAAQFAIRVVDDLVDAWGGQMICFPTSYKRKLLQREEAVYSRFNGNNYAELSHEYGMGERGIRKLIARVRQRKLAEKAA
;
A
#
# COMPACT_ATOMS: atom_id res chain seq x y z
N MET A 1 23.24 -18.78 -5.58
CA MET A 1 23.96 -17.51 -5.72
C MET A 1 25.05 -17.51 -4.69
N ASP A 2 26.30 -17.35 -5.12
CA ASP A 2 27.42 -17.25 -4.21
C ASP A 2 27.35 -15.92 -3.45
N GLU A 3 27.82 -15.91 -2.21
CA GLU A 3 27.82 -14.74 -1.33
C GLU A 3 28.54 -13.53 -1.96
N GLN A 4 29.58 -13.80 -2.74
CA GLN A 4 30.34 -12.81 -3.50
C GLN A 4 29.50 -12.17 -4.63
N GLN A 5 28.70 -12.97 -5.33
CA GLN A 5 27.81 -12.46 -6.39
C GLN A 5 26.67 -11.63 -5.80
N ALA A 6 26.14 -12.03 -4.64
CA ALA A 6 25.12 -11.27 -3.92
C ALA A 6 25.65 -9.90 -3.48
N ALA A 7 26.89 -9.85 -2.97
CA ALA A 7 27.54 -8.60 -2.58
C ALA A 7 27.76 -7.64 -3.76
N GLN A 8 28.26 -8.14 -4.90
CA GLN A 8 28.44 -7.33 -6.11
C GLN A 8 27.12 -6.78 -6.64
N PHE A 9 26.06 -7.59 -6.61
CA PHE A 9 24.74 -7.15 -7.02
C PHE A 9 24.18 -6.06 -6.08
N ALA A 10 24.37 -6.22 -4.77
CA ALA A 10 23.94 -5.23 -3.80
C ALA A 10 24.65 -3.88 -4.00
N ILE A 11 25.97 -3.90 -4.23
CA ILE A 11 26.75 -2.68 -4.53
C ILE A 11 26.19 -1.98 -5.77
N ARG A 12 25.98 -2.73 -6.86
CA ARG A 12 25.43 -2.17 -8.09
C ARG A 12 24.06 -1.54 -7.90
N VAL A 13 23.17 -2.19 -7.15
CA VAL A 13 21.86 -1.61 -6.84
C VAL A 13 22.03 -0.30 -6.08
N VAL A 14 22.92 -0.25 -5.09
CA VAL A 14 23.18 0.97 -4.32
C VAL A 14 23.74 2.08 -5.21
N ASP A 15 24.68 1.77 -6.10
CA ASP A 15 25.22 2.75 -7.06
C ASP A 15 24.11 3.32 -7.95
N ASP A 16 23.24 2.47 -8.48
CA ASP A 16 22.07 2.89 -9.28
C ASP A 16 21.12 3.80 -8.47
N LEU A 17 20.92 3.51 -7.16
CA LEU A 17 20.12 4.38 -6.27
C LEU A 17 20.78 5.75 -6.08
N VAL A 18 22.10 5.79 -5.91
CA VAL A 18 22.86 7.02 -5.68
C VAL A 18 22.90 7.87 -6.94
N ASP A 19 23.08 7.27 -8.12
CA ASP A 19 23.05 8.00 -9.39
C ASP A 19 21.68 8.60 -9.68
N ALA A 20 20.59 7.88 -9.34
CA ALA A 20 19.23 8.34 -9.57
C ALA A 20 18.74 9.39 -8.55
N TRP A 21 19.13 9.26 -7.28
CA TRP A 21 18.53 10.01 -6.16
C TRP A 21 19.54 10.72 -5.26
N GLY A 22 20.83 10.66 -5.59
CA GLY A 22 21.90 11.32 -4.86
C GLY A 22 21.66 12.82 -4.72
N GLY A 23 21.81 13.33 -3.50
CA GLY A 23 21.59 14.74 -3.18
C GLY A 23 20.15 15.11 -2.79
N GLN A 24 19.19 14.19 -2.89
CA GLN A 24 17.81 14.41 -2.44
C GLN A 24 17.58 13.83 -1.04
N MET A 25 16.79 14.52 -0.21
CA MET A 25 16.29 13.98 1.05
C MET A 25 14.98 13.21 0.81
N ILE A 26 15.05 11.88 0.70
CA ILE A 26 13.88 11.02 0.52
C ILE A 26 13.37 10.51 1.87
N CYS A 27 12.16 10.92 2.26
CA CYS A 27 11.48 10.38 3.43
C CYS A 27 10.72 9.10 3.05
N PHE A 28 11.23 7.95 3.49
CA PHE A 28 10.49 6.69 3.40
C PHE A 28 9.47 6.64 4.54
N PRO A 29 8.16 6.67 4.26
CA PRO A 29 7.17 6.61 5.32
C PRO A 29 7.20 5.23 5.98
N THR A 30 7.64 5.17 7.23
CA THR A 30 7.74 3.95 8.03
C THR A 30 6.35 3.35 8.23
N SER A 31 5.98 2.39 7.39
CA SER A 31 4.85 1.46 7.55
C SER A 31 3.43 2.01 7.55
N TYR A 32 3.16 3.29 7.85
CA TYR A 32 1.80 3.76 8.10
C TYR A 32 0.91 3.59 6.86
N LYS A 33 1.40 3.98 5.69
CA LYS A 33 0.65 3.81 4.43
C LYS A 33 0.44 2.33 4.10
N ARG A 34 1.45 1.47 4.31
CA ARG A 34 1.34 0.03 4.03
C ARG A 34 0.35 -0.66 4.97
N LYS A 35 0.40 -0.39 6.27
CA LYS A 35 -0.55 -0.91 7.26
C LYS A 35 -1.97 -0.40 6.99
N LEU A 36 -2.10 0.85 6.58
CA LEU A 36 -3.38 1.43 6.17
C LEU A 36 -3.94 0.70 4.94
N LEU A 37 -3.12 0.52 3.89
CA LEU A 37 -3.51 -0.21 2.68
C LEU A 37 -3.95 -1.65 2.98
N GLN A 38 -3.20 -2.36 3.83
CA GLN A 38 -3.58 -3.71 4.27
C GLN A 38 -4.93 -3.72 4.99
N ARG A 39 -5.18 -2.74 5.86
CA ARG A 39 -6.47 -2.59 6.54
C ARG A 39 -7.60 -2.29 5.55
N GLU A 40 -7.36 -1.39 4.60
CA GLU A 40 -8.36 -1.03 3.56
C GLU A 40 -8.70 -2.24 2.66
N GLU A 41 -7.71 -3.05 2.30
CA GLU A 41 -7.93 -4.30 1.56
C GLU A 41 -8.70 -5.34 2.36
N ALA A 42 -8.41 -5.48 3.66
CA ALA A 42 -9.16 -6.39 4.53
C ALA A 42 -10.65 -6.01 4.62
N VAL A 43 -10.95 -4.71 4.80
CA VAL A 43 -12.33 -4.20 4.81
C VAL A 43 -13.00 -4.46 3.46
N TYR A 44 -12.31 -4.19 2.36
CA TYR A 44 -12.86 -4.40 1.01
C TYR A 44 -13.11 -5.88 0.71
N SER A 45 -12.26 -6.79 1.19
CA SER A 45 -12.43 -8.23 1.01
C SER A 45 -13.66 -8.79 1.71
N ARG A 46 -14.10 -8.16 2.81
CA ARG A 46 -15.31 -8.55 3.56
C ARG A 46 -16.56 -7.82 3.08
N PHE A 47 -16.44 -6.87 2.14
CA PHE A 47 -17.56 -6.08 1.65
C PHE A 47 -18.39 -6.87 0.62
N ASN A 48 -19.69 -7.06 0.91
CA ASN A 48 -20.61 -7.84 0.10
C ASN A 48 -21.58 -6.99 -0.75
N GLY A 49 -21.49 -5.66 -0.68
CA GLY A 49 -22.35 -4.74 -1.43
C GLY A 49 -23.33 -3.93 -0.58
N ASN A 50 -23.80 -4.48 0.55
CA ASN A 50 -24.79 -3.81 1.41
C ASN A 50 -24.46 -3.86 2.92
N ASN A 51 -23.37 -4.52 3.33
CA ASN A 51 -22.98 -4.69 4.73
C ASN A 51 -22.25 -3.49 5.36
N TYR A 52 -22.64 -2.26 5.03
CA TYR A 52 -21.98 -1.05 5.54
C TYR A 52 -22.10 -0.90 7.07
N ALA A 53 -23.25 -1.25 7.64
CA ALA A 53 -23.50 -1.17 9.09
C ALA A 53 -22.70 -2.24 9.86
N GLU A 54 -22.62 -3.46 9.35
CA GLU A 54 -21.85 -4.55 9.95
C GLU A 54 -20.35 -4.23 9.97
N LEU A 55 -19.81 -3.78 8.84
CA LEU A 55 -18.40 -3.37 8.75
C LEU A 55 -18.09 -2.14 9.60
N SER A 56 -19.07 -1.24 9.76
CA SER A 56 -18.95 -0.07 10.64
C SER A 56 -18.74 -0.50 12.09
N HIS A 57 -19.51 -1.47 12.56
CA HIS A 57 -19.39 -2.02 13.90
C HIS A 57 -18.09 -2.83 14.08
N GLU A 58 -17.77 -3.71 13.14
CA GLU A 58 -16.61 -4.60 13.20
C GLU A 58 -15.27 -3.84 13.20
N TYR A 59 -15.16 -2.78 12.40
CA TYR A 59 -13.93 -2.00 12.27
C TYR A 59 -13.90 -0.71 13.11
N GLY A 60 -14.95 -0.45 13.90
CA GLY A 60 -15.06 0.74 14.75
C GLY A 60 -15.01 2.06 13.98
N MET A 61 -15.48 2.07 12.73
CA MET A 61 -15.50 3.26 11.87
C MET A 61 -16.92 3.64 11.54
N GLY A 62 -17.25 4.93 11.51
CA GLY A 62 -18.59 5.37 11.09
C GLY A 62 -18.92 4.94 9.65
N GLU A 63 -20.20 4.72 9.37
CA GLU A 63 -20.70 4.22 8.08
C GLU A 63 -20.24 5.09 6.88
N ARG A 64 -20.23 6.42 7.06
CA ARG A 64 -19.69 7.37 6.08
C ARG A 64 -18.21 7.13 5.77
N GLY A 65 -17.42 6.74 6.79
CA GLY A 65 -16.00 6.41 6.66
C GLY A 65 -15.79 5.12 5.86
N ILE A 66 -16.57 4.08 6.16
CA ILE A 66 -16.56 2.81 5.41
C ILE A 66 -16.91 3.04 3.94
N ARG A 67 -17.96 3.83 3.65
CA ARG A 67 -18.37 4.18 2.27
C ARG A 67 -17.23 4.87 1.51
N LYS A 68 -16.56 5.86 2.12
CA LYS A 68 -15.40 6.54 1.53
C LYS A 68 -14.21 5.61 1.32
N LEU A 69 -13.97 4.69 2.25
CA LEU A 69 -12.89 3.71 2.13
C LEU A 69 -13.13 2.80 0.92
N ILE A 70 -14.33 2.23 0.81
CA ILE A 70 -14.69 1.35 -0.32
C ILE A 70 -14.57 2.09 -1.66
N ALA A 71 -15.03 3.35 -1.72
CA ALA A 71 -14.89 4.17 -2.92
C ALA A 71 -13.42 4.38 -3.32
N ARG A 72 -12.54 4.67 -2.35
CA ARG A 72 -11.10 4.83 -2.59
C ARG A 72 -10.44 3.53 -3.10
N VAL A 73 -10.75 2.39 -2.49
CA VAL A 73 -10.21 1.09 -2.94
C VAL A 73 -10.70 0.74 -4.36
N ARG A 74 -11.96 1.03 -4.69
CA ARG A 74 -12.50 0.83 -6.05
C ARG A 74 -11.76 1.67 -7.09
N GLN A 75 -11.53 2.95 -6.80
CA GLN A 75 -10.77 3.83 -7.69
C GLN A 75 -9.34 3.32 -7.90
N ARG A 76 -8.68 2.87 -6.83
CA ARG A 76 -7.33 2.31 -6.92
C ARG A 76 -7.28 1.06 -7.80
N LYS A 77 -8.21 0.11 -7.59
CA LYS A 77 -8.30 -1.11 -8.41
C LYS A 77 -8.66 -0.83 -9.87
N LEU A 78 -9.42 0.22 -10.14
CA LEU A 78 -9.71 0.64 -11.52
C LEU A 78 -8.45 1.19 -12.20
N ALA A 79 -7.68 2.03 -11.49
CA ALA A 79 -6.42 2.57 -11.99
C ALA A 79 -5.38 1.46 -12.24
N GLU A 80 -5.27 0.48 -11.33
CA GLU A 80 -4.40 -0.70 -11.50
C GLU A 80 -4.78 -1.55 -12.71
N LYS A 81 -6.05 -1.58 -13.11
CA LYS A 81 -6.52 -2.31 -14.32
C LYS A 81 -6.32 -1.52 -15.62
N ALA A 82 -6.12 -0.21 -15.53
CA ALA A 82 -5.98 0.67 -16.69
C ALA A 82 -4.51 0.93 -17.06
N ALA A 83 -3.57 0.54 -16.20
CA ALA A 83 -2.12 0.60 -16.39
C ALA A 83 -1.58 -0.75 -16.89
#